data_AF-A0AAD5T8E8-F1
#
_entry.id   AF-A0AAD5T8E8-F1
#
_cell.length_a   1.000
_cell.length_b   1.000
_cell.length_c   1.000
_cell.angle_alpha   90.00
_cell.angle_beta   90.00
_cell.angle_gamma   90.00
#
_symmetry.space_group_name_H-M   'P 1'
#
loop_
_entity.id
_entity.type
_entity.pdbx_description
1 polymer ?
#
loop_
_entity_poly.entity_id
_entity_poly.type
_entity_poly.pdbx_seq_one_letter_code
_entity_poly.pdbx_strand_id
1 'polypeptide(L)'
;MVKGKRKRSSTSKTRTATATIFCVLANDPNSTGFSVRINTESTTVDNLKKAIRTEKPNVLKGLDADQLTLVRIGKADVGGLNVDELERSPEALDLATYGKRPETITADTAAFQSALGSCLTSENLFSKVTNSAKKLSFFVDSLPQDLYHVLLSVDNFADQEVFQNCEKILRTVPYTVLTQCRENFLKFESCEFKYNGKSIVLFNSNPSLLLTDISNSIDIAKTAYVQDILKVSTTAVVLGSSGSGKTRTILEILATTAGFYFSTRQEAPVKLGSTDMQEMFKKLSEKLIPQDYKENEKYATRYYYCLLAARFFMASHIWPEFKNINAHNWLLIQLDPEGFCNGDVFDKLALQFRHMDPNNLQSYLKTQLNRWTNAT
;
A
#
# COMPACT_ATOMS: atom_id res chain seq x y z
N MET A 1 -29.18 -76.80 29.70
CA MET A 1 -29.58 -75.41 30.03
C MET A 1 -28.35 -74.51 29.88
N VAL A 2 -28.13 -73.92 28.69
CA VAL A 2 -26.99 -73.02 28.42
C VAL A 2 -27.57 -71.69 27.97
N LYS A 3 -27.44 -70.65 28.82
CA LYS A 3 -27.89 -69.29 28.52
C LYS A 3 -26.83 -68.56 27.69
N GLY A 4 -27.06 -68.43 26.38
CA GLY A 4 -26.28 -67.57 25.50
C GLY A 4 -26.68 -66.09 25.67
N LYS A 5 -25.77 -65.25 26.18
CA LYS A 5 -25.88 -63.79 26.17
C LYS A 5 -25.40 -63.26 24.81
N ARG A 6 -26.32 -62.75 23.99
CA ARG A 6 -26.00 -61.95 22.79
C ARG A 6 -25.59 -60.53 23.23
N LYS A 7 -24.32 -60.17 23.06
CA LYS A 7 -23.84 -58.78 23.05
C LYS A 7 -24.17 -58.17 21.68
N ARG A 8 -25.06 -57.17 21.64
CA ARG A 8 -25.20 -56.26 20.49
C ARG A 8 -24.17 -55.13 20.68
N SER A 9 -23.14 -55.08 19.84
CA SER A 9 -22.29 -53.90 19.68
C SER A 9 -22.83 -53.05 18.53
N SER A 10 -23.46 -51.93 18.83
CA SER A 10 -23.80 -50.90 17.86
C SER A 10 -22.61 -49.95 17.68
N THR A 11 -21.74 -50.24 16.72
CA THR A 11 -20.71 -49.31 16.25
C THR A 11 -21.37 -48.29 15.31
N SER A 12 -21.86 -47.19 15.89
CA SER A 12 -22.20 -45.97 15.16
C SER A 12 -20.90 -45.37 14.60
N LYS A 13 -20.61 -45.58 13.32
CA LYS A 13 -19.58 -44.83 12.59
C LYS A 13 -20.12 -43.41 12.37
N THR A 14 -19.70 -42.48 13.21
CA THR A 14 -19.92 -41.04 12.98
C THR A 14 -19.15 -40.66 11.71
N ARG A 15 -19.86 -40.38 10.61
CA ARG A 15 -19.26 -39.81 9.38
C ARG A 15 -18.86 -38.38 9.73
N THR A 16 -17.57 -38.08 9.73
CA THR A 16 -17.05 -36.72 9.87
C THR A 16 -17.41 -35.91 8.62
N ALA A 17 -18.17 -34.83 8.78
CA ALA A 17 -18.47 -33.92 7.69
C ALA A 17 -17.18 -33.22 7.20
N THR A 18 -16.89 -33.37 5.92
CA THR A 18 -15.78 -32.70 5.23
C THR A 18 -16.36 -31.78 4.17
N ALA A 19 -15.85 -30.56 4.10
CA ALA A 19 -16.24 -29.58 3.09
C ALA A 19 -15.05 -29.24 2.19
N THR A 20 -15.35 -28.91 0.94
CA THR A 20 -14.40 -28.30 0.01
C THR A 20 -14.76 -26.82 -0.07
N ILE A 21 -13.82 -25.95 0.30
CA ILE A 21 -14.01 -24.51 0.33
C ILE A 21 -13.20 -23.90 -0.80
N PHE A 22 -13.85 -23.13 -1.67
CA PHE A 22 -13.19 -22.42 -2.76
C PHE A 22 -12.79 -21.02 -2.30
N CYS A 23 -11.51 -20.72 -2.48
CA CYS A 23 -10.84 -19.52 -2.04
C CYS A 23 -10.23 -18.76 -3.22
N VAL A 24 -10.15 -17.44 -3.08
CA VAL A 24 -9.33 -16.55 -3.93
C VAL A 24 -8.45 -15.69 -3.03
N LEU A 25 -7.23 -15.41 -3.48
CA LEU A 25 -6.34 -14.46 -2.83
C LEU A 25 -6.65 -13.05 -3.33
N ALA A 26 -6.93 -12.12 -2.43
CA ALA A 26 -7.23 -10.73 -2.79
C ALA A 26 -6.07 -10.02 -3.52
N ASN A 27 -4.84 -10.49 -3.30
CA ASN A 27 -3.64 -9.96 -3.95
C ASN A 27 -3.24 -10.70 -5.24
N ASP A 28 -4.03 -11.67 -5.70
CA ASP A 28 -3.77 -12.35 -6.98
C ASP A 28 -4.40 -11.55 -8.13
N PRO A 29 -3.62 -10.99 -9.07
CA PRO A 29 -4.14 -10.18 -10.16
C PRO A 29 -5.08 -10.96 -11.10
N ASN A 30 -4.96 -12.29 -11.15
CA ASN A 30 -5.79 -13.14 -12.01
C ASN A 30 -6.96 -13.78 -11.25
N SER A 31 -7.14 -13.45 -9.96
CA SER A 31 -8.16 -14.04 -9.10
C SER A 31 -8.19 -15.58 -9.18
N THR A 32 -7.01 -16.22 -9.22
CA THR A 32 -6.90 -17.66 -9.48
C THR A 32 -7.46 -18.44 -8.30
N GLY A 33 -8.63 -19.02 -8.52
CA GLY A 33 -9.30 -19.84 -7.54
C GLY A 33 -8.51 -21.08 -7.13
N PHE A 34 -8.68 -21.50 -5.87
CA PHE A 34 -8.20 -22.80 -5.40
C PHE A 34 -9.15 -23.37 -4.34
N SER A 35 -9.09 -24.68 -4.14
CA SER A 35 -9.96 -25.36 -3.18
C SER A 35 -9.16 -25.89 -1.99
N VAL A 36 -9.71 -25.78 -0.78
CA VAL A 36 -9.16 -26.39 0.43
C VAL A 36 -10.16 -27.37 1.00
N ARG A 37 -9.71 -28.60 1.27
CA ARG A 37 -10.52 -29.64 1.92
C ARG A 37 -10.26 -29.65 3.41
N ILE A 38 -11.32 -29.52 4.22
CA ILE A 38 -11.20 -29.46 5.68
C ILE A 38 -12.42 -30.12 6.35
N ASN A 39 -12.22 -30.76 7.49
CA ASN A 39 -13.30 -31.25 8.36
C ASN A 39 -13.99 -30.05 9.01
N THR A 40 -15.31 -29.94 8.99
CA THR A 40 -16.04 -28.76 9.49
C THR A 40 -16.60 -28.90 10.91
N GLU A 41 -16.75 -30.13 11.42
CA GLU A 41 -17.47 -30.39 12.68
C GLU A 41 -16.70 -29.95 13.94
N SER A 42 -15.38 -30.04 13.90
CA SER A 42 -14.50 -29.80 15.04
C SER A 42 -13.40 -28.77 14.76
N THR A 43 -13.53 -28.00 13.67
CA THR A 43 -12.51 -27.02 13.27
C THR A 43 -12.99 -25.60 13.44
N THR A 44 -12.04 -24.72 13.68
CA THR A 44 -12.23 -23.28 13.71
C THR A 44 -11.82 -22.64 12.40
N VAL A 45 -12.17 -21.37 12.22
CA VAL A 45 -11.66 -20.53 11.12
C VAL A 45 -10.13 -20.46 11.13
N ASP A 46 -9.49 -20.44 12.32
CA ASP A 46 -8.03 -20.54 12.45
C ASP A 46 -7.45 -21.82 11.81
N ASN A 47 -8.11 -22.97 11.98
CA ASN A 47 -7.68 -24.20 11.31
C ASN A 47 -7.79 -24.10 9.78
N LEU A 48 -8.81 -23.39 9.27
CA LEU A 48 -8.92 -23.12 7.84
C LEU A 48 -7.77 -22.23 7.33
N LYS A 49 -7.39 -21.19 8.07
CA LYS A 49 -6.23 -20.35 7.72
C LYS A 49 -4.94 -21.17 7.59
N LYS A 50 -4.71 -22.09 8.53
CA LYS A 50 -3.57 -23.02 8.52
C LYS A 50 -3.62 -23.99 7.33
N ALA A 51 -4.80 -24.50 7.00
CA ALA A 51 -5.00 -25.35 5.83
C ALA A 51 -4.73 -24.60 4.51
N ILE A 52 -5.22 -23.36 4.38
CA ILE A 52 -4.96 -22.51 3.20
C ILE A 52 -3.46 -22.23 3.04
N ARG A 53 -2.76 -21.89 4.13
CA ARG A 53 -1.30 -21.69 4.12
C ARG A 53 -0.56 -22.93 3.62
N THR A 54 -1.01 -24.12 4.03
CA THR A 54 -0.43 -25.41 3.62
C THR A 54 -0.67 -25.69 2.15
N GLU A 55 -1.84 -25.32 1.61
CA GLU A 55 -2.22 -25.51 0.21
C GLU A 55 -1.47 -24.55 -0.73
N LYS A 56 -1.15 -23.33 -0.29
CA LYS A 56 -0.48 -22.30 -1.09
C LYS A 56 0.87 -21.87 -0.49
N PRO A 57 1.83 -22.79 -0.27
CA PRO A 57 3.06 -22.50 0.46
C PRO A 57 3.98 -21.53 -0.28
N ASN A 58 3.94 -21.54 -1.62
CA ASN A 58 4.75 -20.65 -2.45
C ASN A 58 4.22 -19.21 -2.42
N VAL A 59 2.90 -19.03 -2.48
CA VAL A 59 2.26 -17.71 -2.53
C VAL A 59 2.22 -17.08 -1.15
N LEU A 60 2.04 -17.89 -0.10
CA LEU A 60 1.96 -17.47 1.30
C LEU A 60 3.29 -17.65 2.05
N LYS A 61 4.41 -17.71 1.32
CA LYS A 61 5.74 -17.91 1.91
C LYS A 61 6.08 -16.75 2.85
N GLY A 62 6.42 -17.08 4.10
CA GLY A 62 6.82 -16.10 5.11
C GLY A 62 5.66 -15.42 5.85
N LEU A 63 4.41 -15.70 5.49
CA LEU A 63 3.23 -15.21 6.21
C LEU A 63 2.80 -16.23 7.25
N ASP A 64 2.47 -15.77 8.46
CA ASP A 64 1.79 -16.63 9.42
C ASP A 64 0.31 -16.85 9.04
N ALA A 65 -0.24 -18.02 9.33
CA ALA A 65 -1.65 -18.29 9.13
C ALA A 65 -2.52 -17.32 9.94
N ASP A 66 -2.05 -16.91 11.12
CA ASP A 66 -2.75 -15.98 12.01
C ASP A 66 -2.86 -14.56 11.41
N GLN A 67 -2.03 -14.23 10.41
CA GLN A 67 -2.03 -12.95 9.68
C GLN A 67 -2.99 -12.92 8.49
N LEU A 68 -3.64 -14.04 8.18
CA LEU A 68 -4.62 -14.10 7.10
C LEU A 68 -5.95 -13.58 7.61
N THR A 69 -6.58 -12.62 6.93
CA THR A 69 -7.97 -12.24 7.18
C THR A 69 -8.86 -12.96 6.17
N LEU A 70 -9.80 -13.74 6.68
CA LEU A 70 -10.77 -14.47 5.86
C LEU A 70 -12.06 -13.67 5.75
N VAL A 71 -12.55 -13.46 4.54
CA VAL A 71 -13.81 -12.78 4.28
C VAL A 71 -14.75 -13.72 3.55
N ARG A 72 -15.89 -14.04 4.15
CA ARG A 72 -16.97 -14.76 3.48
C ARG A 72 -17.68 -13.79 2.54
N ILE A 73 -17.87 -14.17 1.27
CA ILE A 73 -18.68 -13.40 0.33
C ILE A 73 -19.96 -14.15 -0.01
N GLY A 74 -21.04 -13.41 -0.26
CA GLY A 74 -22.29 -13.89 -0.82
C GLY A 74 -22.98 -12.82 -1.66
N LYS A 75 -23.90 -13.27 -2.51
CA LYS A 75 -24.75 -12.43 -3.34
C LYS A 75 -26.20 -12.76 -3.08
N ALA A 76 -26.96 -11.82 -2.52
CA ALA A 76 -28.34 -12.04 -2.07
C ALA A 76 -28.46 -13.36 -1.27
N ASP A 77 -29.24 -14.33 -1.77
CA ASP A 77 -29.45 -15.64 -1.14
C ASP A 77 -28.42 -16.72 -1.54
N VAL A 78 -27.44 -16.37 -2.39
CA VAL A 78 -26.42 -17.28 -2.90
C VAL A 78 -25.11 -17.10 -2.15
N GLY A 79 -24.61 -18.18 -1.55
CA GLY A 79 -23.29 -18.21 -0.95
C GLY A 79 -22.20 -18.23 -2.02
N GLY A 80 -21.54 -17.11 -2.25
CA GLY A 80 -20.35 -16.98 -3.10
C GLY A 80 -20.54 -16.21 -4.40
N LEU A 81 -19.45 -16.08 -5.16
CA LEU A 81 -19.35 -15.39 -6.46
C LEU A 81 -18.65 -16.27 -7.49
N ASN A 82 -18.91 -16.04 -8.78
CA ASN A 82 -18.04 -16.52 -9.86
C ASN A 82 -16.88 -15.54 -10.15
N VAL A 83 -15.98 -15.89 -11.06
CA VAL A 83 -14.79 -15.06 -11.39
C VAL A 83 -15.19 -13.68 -11.94
N ASP A 84 -16.08 -13.65 -12.93
CA ASP A 84 -16.54 -12.39 -13.56
C ASP A 84 -17.21 -11.44 -12.56
N GLU A 85 -17.93 -11.99 -11.59
CA GLU A 85 -18.55 -11.22 -10.51
C GLU A 85 -17.52 -10.69 -9.52
N LEU A 86 -16.49 -11.48 -9.22
CA LEU A 86 -15.43 -11.06 -8.32
C LEU A 86 -14.61 -9.90 -8.91
N GLU A 87 -14.33 -9.95 -10.21
CA GLU A 87 -13.65 -8.87 -10.95
C GLU A 87 -14.46 -7.57 -10.97
N ARG A 88 -15.79 -7.64 -10.88
CA ARG A 88 -16.70 -6.48 -10.83
C ARG A 88 -16.89 -5.90 -9.44
N SER A 89 -16.36 -6.55 -8.40
CA SER A 89 -16.50 -6.11 -7.00
C SER A 89 -15.15 -5.94 -6.31
N PRO A 90 -14.29 -5.03 -6.80
CA PRO A 90 -12.96 -4.79 -6.23
C PRO A 90 -13.02 -4.35 -4.77
N GLU A 91 -14.10 -3.70 -4.33
CA GLU A 91 -14.30 -3.30 -2.94
C GLU A 91 -14.34 -4.49 -1.96
N ALA A 92 -14.81 -5.66 -2.41
CA ALA A 92 -14.85 -6.85 -1.57
C ALA A 92 -13.46 -7.44 -1.35
N LEU A 93 -12.55 -7.22 -2.31
CA LEU A 93 -11.14 -7.63 -2.29
C LEU A 93 -10.26 -6.66 -1.51
N ASP A 94 -10.67 -5.40 -1.35
CA ASP A 94 -9.91 -4.41 -0.61
C ASP A 94 -10.14 -4.51 0.91
N LEU A 95 -9.10 -4.93 1.64
CA LEU A 95 -9.16 -5.07 3.09
C LEU A 95 -9.43 -3.75 3.82
N ALA A 96 -9.01 -2.62 3.22
CA ALA A 96 -9.20 -1.30 3.81
C ALA A 96 -10.68 -1.00 4.06
N THR A 97 -11.59 -1.58 3.26
CA THR A 97 -13.03 -1.40 3.38
C THR A 97 -13.62 -2.00 4.67
N TYR A 98 -12.95 -2.99 5.27
CA TYR A 98 -13.43 -3.67 6.49
C TYR A 98 -12.95 -3.02 7.79
N GLY A 99 -12.09 -2.00 7.71
CA GLY A 99 -11.60 -1.26 8.86
C GLY A 99 -10.57 -2.02 9.72
N LYS A 100 -10.25 -1.45 10.89
CA LYS A 100 -9.19 -1.97 11.77
C LYS A 100 -9.68 -3.14 12.60
N ARG A 101 -8.89 -4.23 12.63
CA ARG A 101 -9.19 -5.47 13.37
C ARG A 101 -10.57 -6.03 13.01
N PRO A 102 -10.79 -6.32 11.72
CA PRO A 102 -12.12 -6.60 11.20
C PRO A 102 -12.76 -7.82 11.85
N GLU A 103 -11.99 -8.77 12.40
CA GLU A 103 -12.54 -9.93 13.11
C GLU A 103 -13.19 -9.65 14.47
N THR A 104 -12.91 -8.50 15.08
CA THR A 104 -13.37 -8.15 16.44
C THR A 104 -14.54 -7.17 16.47
N ILE A 105 -14.94 -6.66 15.31
CA ILE A 105 -16.02 -5.67 15.21
C ILE A 105 -17.36 -6.36 15.43
N THR A 106 -18.18 -5.80 16.32
CA THR A 106 -19.61 -6.12 16.42
C THR A 106 -20.34 -5.40 15.29
N ALA A 107 -20.55 -6.07 14.16
CA ALA A 107 -21.31 -5.52 13.04
C ALA A 107 -22.79 -5.91 13.16
N ASP A 108 -23.67 -4.90 13.09
CA ASP A 108 -25.11 -5.02 13.35
C ASP A 108 -25.93 -5.31 12.07
N THR A 109 -25.40 -6.16 11.18
CA THR A 109 -26.06 -6.52 9.90
C THR A 109 -26.60 -7.96 9.92
N ALA A 110 -27.71 -8.17 9.20
CA ALA A 110 -28.61 -9.32 9.36
C ALA A 110 -28.01 -10.71 9.06
N ALA A 111 -26.99 -10.80 8.20
CA ALA A 111 -26.33 -12.06 7.91
C ALA A 111 -25.26 -12.35 8.97
N PHE A 112 -25.47 -13.41 9.77
CA PHE A 112 -24.56 -13.88 10.83
C PHE A 112 -24.49 -12.99 12.09
N GLN A 113 -25.60 -12.41 12.55
CA GLN A 113 -25.67 -11.47 13.69
C GLN A 113 -24.93 -11.91 14.97
N SER A 114 -24.79 -13.23 15.21
CA SER A 114 -24.14 -13.75 16.41
C SER A 114 -22.61 -13.90 16.33
N ALA A 115 -21.99 -13.52 15.20
CA ALA A 115 -20.54 -13.59 15.01
C ALA A 115 -19.91 -12.22 14.80
N LEU A 116 -18.83 -11.97 15.55
CA LEU A 116 -17.93 -10.84 15.33
C LEU A 116 -17.34 -10.92 13.92
N GLY A 117 -17.11 -9.75 13.33
CA GLY A 117 -16.70 -9.62 11.95
C GLY A 117 -17.28 -8.37 11.30
N SER A 118 -16.41 -7.53 10.76
CA SER A 118 -16.80 -6.40 9.91
C SER A 118 -17.58 -6.90 8.70
N CYS A 119 -18.58 -6.13 8.29
CA CYS A 119 -19.47 -6.48 7.20
C CYS A 119 -19.53 -5.33 6.20
N LEU A 120 -19.54 -5.68 4.91
CA LEU A 120 -19.80 -4.77 3.82
C LEU A 120 -21.07 -5.25 3.10
N THR A 121 -21.95 -4.31 2.77
CA THR A 121 -23.18 -4.59 2.03
C THR A 121 -23.32 -3.54 0.94
N SER A 122 -23.43 -3.98 -0.32
CA SER A 122 -23.53 -3.12 -1.49
C SER A 122 -24.52 -3.74 -2.47
N GLU A 123 -25.64 -3.07 -2.74
CA GLU A 123 -26.78 -3.45 -3.62
C GLU A 123 -27.18 -4.95 -3.69
N ASN A 124 -26.32 -5.85 -4.17
CA ASN A 124 -26.56 -7.29 -4.26
C ASN A 124 -25.47 -8.16 -3.60
N LEU A 125 -24.43 -7.55 -3.04
CA LEU A 125 -23.26 -8.19 -2.46
C LEU A 125 -23.27 -8.04 -0.94
N PHE A 126 -22.95 -9.12 -0.26
CA PHE A 126 -22.65 -9.14 1.16
C PHE A 126 -21.30 -9.78 1.38
N SER A 127 -20.44 -9.15 2.16
CA SER A 127 -19.20 -9.78 2.62
C SER A 127 -19.02 -9.58 4.12
N LYS A 128 -18.49 -10.61 4.79
CA LYS A 128 -18.28 -10.64 6.23
C LYS A 128 -16.95 -11.25 6.59
N VAL A 129 -16.16 -10.52 7.36
CA VAL A 129 -14.92 -11.03 7.92
C VAL A 129 -15.24 -12.14 8.94
N THR A 130 -14.59 -13.29 8.81
CA THR A 130 -14.83 -14.45 9.68
C THR A 130 -13.88 -14.45 10.87
N ASN A 131 -14.41 -14.50 12.08
CA ASN A 131 -13.61 -14.53 13.31
C ASN A 131 -12.87 -15.87 13.50
N SER A 132 -11.57 -15.81 13.74
CA SER A 132 -10.66 -16.96 13.87
C SER A 132 -11.08 -17.99 14.93
N ALA A 133 -11.70 -17.54 16.03
CA ALA A 133 -12.09 -18.39 17.15
C ALA A 133 -13.44 -19.09 16.95
N LYS A 134 -14.22 -18.69 15.93
CA LYS A 134 -15.53 -19.29 15.66
C LYS A 134 -15.38 -20.63 14.94
N LYS A 135 -16.35 -21.52 15.18
CA LYS A 135 -16.43 -22.80 14.47
C LYS A 135 -16.63 -22.55 12.98
N LEU A 136 -15.91 -23.32 12.17
CA LEU A 136 -15.95 -23.18 10.73
C LEU A 136 -17.35 -23.43 10.16
N SER A 137 -18.05 -24.44 10.69
CA SER A 137 -19.43 -24.80 10.30
C SER A 137 -20.38 -23.60 10.25
N PHE A 138 -20.25 -22.68 11.20
CA PHE A 138 -21.03 -21.44 11.25
C PHE A 138 -20.94 -20.59 9.97
N PHE A 139 -19.80 -20.65 9.27
CA PHE A 139 -19.55 -19.94 8.03
C PHE A 139 -19.65 -20.80 6.77
N VAL A 140 -19.83 -22.12 6.87
CA VAL A 140 -19.73 -23.00 5.70
C VAL A 140 -20.88 -23.98 5.49
N ASP A 141 -21.79 -24.13 6.46
CA ASP A 141 -22.89 -25.12 6.40
C ASP A 141 -23.90 -24.88 5.27
N SER A 142 -23.82 -23.75 4.57
CA SER A 142 -24.75 -23.31 3.51
C SER A 142 -24.06 -22.98 2.18
N LEU A 143 -22.83 -23.47 1.96
CA LEU A 143 -22.08 -23.14 0.76
C LEU A 143 -22.45 -24.07 -0.43
N PRO A 144 -22.83 -23.50 -1.59
CA PRO A 144 -22.85 -24.24 -2.87
C PRO A 144 -21.48 -24.86 -3.16
N GLN A 145 -21.39 -25.90 -3.99
CA GLN A 145 -20.08 -26.55 -4.26
C GLN A 145 -19.26 -25.88 -5.36
N ASP A 146 -19.81 -24.91 -6.09
CA ASP A 146 -19.21 -24.41 -7.35
C ASP A 146 -18.91 -22.90 -7.37
N LEU A 147 -18.95 -22.21 -6.21
CA LEU A 147 -18.71 -20.76 -6.14
C LEU A 147 -17.55 -20.43 -5.21
N TYR A 148 -16.95 -19.24 -5.36
CA TYR A 148 -15.95 -18.77 -4.41
C TYR A 148 -16.62 -18.21 -3.17
N HIS A 149 -16.25 -18.72 -2.01
CA HIS A 149 -16.94 -18.39 -0.76
C HIS A 149 -16.08 -17.62 0.21
N VAL A 150 -14.75 -17.69 0.08
CA VAL A 150 -13.81 -17.12 1.04
C VAL A 150 -12.72 -16.34 0.29
N LEU A 151 -12.64 -15.03 0.54
CA LEU A 151 -11.47 -14.24 0.18
C LEU A 151 -10.42 -14.36 1.26
N LEU A 152 -9.19 -14.58 0.81
CA LEU A 152 -8.02 -14.44 1.64
C LEU A 152 -7.45 -13.05 1.42
N SER A 153 -7.56 -12.19 2.43
CA SER A 153 -6.75 -10.98 2.46
C SER A 153 -5.54 -11.21 3.35
N VAL A 154 -4.37 -10.82 2.86
CA VAL A 154 -3.15 -10.82 3.66
C VAL A 154 -3.06 -9.44 4.30
N ASP A 155 -3.23 -9.37 5.62
CA ASP A 155 -2.91 -8.18 6.40
C ASP A 155 -1.40 -7.94 6.28
N ASN A 156 -0.98 -7.16 5.29
CA ASN A 156 0.45 -7.04 5.02
C ASN A 156 1.16 -6.00 5.90
N PHE A 157 0.52 -5.48 6.94
CA PHE A 157 1.12 -4.44 7.78
C PHE A 157 0.95 -4.74 9.27
N ALA A 158 1.81 -5.61 9.79
CA ALA A 158 1.84 -5.97 11.20
C ALA A 158 2.22 -4.78 12.15
N ASP A 159 2.51 -3.59 11.62
CA ASP A 159 2.80 -2.37 12.39
C ASP A 159 1.67 -1.32 12.27
N GLN A 160 0.44 -1.71 12.62
CA GLN A 160 -0.74 -0.82 12.59
C GLN A 160 -0.52 0.50 13.34
N GLU A 161 0.27 0.50 14.41
CA GLU A 161 0.60 1.73 15.16
C GLU A 161 1.39 2.72 14.31
N VAL A 162 2.39 2.25 13.56
CA VAL A 162 3.19 3.09 12.66
C VAL A 162 2.29 3.75 11.63
N PHE A 163 1.43 2.95 10.98
CA PHE A 163 0.46 3.47 10.01
C PHE A 163 -0.49 4.48 10.64
N GLN A 164 -1.00 4.22 11.85
CA GLN A 164 -1.84 5.17 12.55
C GLN A 164 -1.14 6.49 12.85
N ASN A 165 0.14 6.45 13.18
CA ASN A 165 0.92 7.66 13.41
C ASN A 165 1.22 8.39 12.10
N CYS A 166 1.52 7.66 11.02
CA CYS A 166 1.61 8.24 9.67
C CYS A 166 0.30 8.92 9.26
N GLU A 167 -0.84 8.26 9.46
CA GLU A 167 -2.18 8.83 9.24
C GLU A 167 -2.42 10.09 10.07
N LYS A 168 -2.03 10.09 11.35
CA LYS A 168 -2.14 11.30 12.18
C LYS A 168 -1.31 12.43 11.60
N ILE A 169 -0.09 12.16 11.16
CA ILE A 169 0.77 13.15 10.50
C ILE A 169 0.08 13.69 9.23
N LEU A 170 -0.48 12.81 8.39
CA LEU A 170 -1.23 13.23 7.21
C LEU A 170 -2.47 14.06 7.55
N ARG A 171 -3.18 13.75 8.65
CA ARG A 171 -4.32 14.57 9.11
C ARG A 171 -3.90 15.94 9.63
N THR A 172 -2.64 16.10 10.07
CA THR A 172 -2.10 17.44 10.39
C THR A 172 -1.74 18.24 9.15
N VAL A 173 -1.55 17.58 8.00
CA VAL A 173 -1.55 18.26 6.72
C VAL A 173 -2.99 18.73 6.50
N PRO A 174 -3.25 20.05 6.45
CA PRO A 174 -4.61 20.55 6.37
C PRO A 174 -5.37 19.86 5.24
N TYR A 175 -6.61 19.41 5.46
CA TYR A 175 -7.45 18.91 4.35
C TYR A 175 -7.59 19.96 3.23
N THR A 176 -7.46 21.23 3.60
CA THR A 176 -7.28 22.34 2.67
C THR A 176 -6.02 22.18 1.85
N VAL A 177 -4.85 21.80 2.34
CA VAL A 177 -3.65 21.53 1.52
C VAL A 177 -3.94 20.59 0.36
N LEU A 178 -4.75 19.54 0.55
CA LEU A 178 -5.07 18.63 -0.54
C LEU A 178 -6.06 19.27 -1.53
N THR A 179 -7.10 19.94 -1.04
CA THR A 179 -8.08 20.63 -1.91
C THR A 179 -7.50 21.90 -2.59
N GLN A 180 -6.53 22.52 -1.94
CA GLN A 180 -5.89 23.81 -2.22
C GLN A 180 -4.53 23.62 -2.90
N CYS A 181 -4.02 22.39 -3.04
CA CYS A 181 -2.95 22.08 -3.98
C CYS A 181 -3.33 22.63 -5.36
N ARG A 182 -4.58 22.49 -5.80
CA ARG A 182 -5.06 23.10 -7.04
C ARG A 182 -4.95 24.63 -7.06
N GLU A 183 -5.34 25.33 -5.98
CA GLU A 183 -5.21 26.79 -5.88
C GLU A 183 -3.76 27.26 -5.69
N ASN A 184 -2.92 26.47 -5.01
CA ASN A 184 -1.50 26.75 -4.79
C ASN A 184 -0.69 26.46 -6.06
N PHE A 185 -1.07 25.46 -6.86
CA PHE A 185 -0.56 25.27 -8.22
C PHE A 185 -0.94 26.45 -9.11
N LEU A 186 -2.22 26.87 -9.09
CA LEU A 186 -2.65 28.08 -9.81
C LEU A 186 -1.96 29.35 -9.31
N LYS A 187 -1.70 29.48 -7.99
CA LYS A 187 -0.93 30.60 -7.43
C LYS A 187 0.54 30.55 -7.86
N PHE A 188 1.16 29.37 -7.86
CA PHE A 188 2.52 29.16 -8.34
C PHE A 188 2.67 29.56 -9.81
N GLU A 189 1.68 29.21 -10.63
CA GLU A 189 1.60 29.63 -12.04
C GLU A 189 1.31 31.13 -12.20
N SER A 190 0.63 31.77 -11.24
CA SER A 190 0.30 33.21 -11.29
C SER A 190 1.37 34.14 -10.73
N CYS A 191 2.30 33.62 -9.91
CA CYS A 191 3.38 34.39 -9.31
C CYS A 191 4.59 34.48 -10.25
N GLU A 192 4.42 35.27 -11.32
CA GLU A 192 5.44 35.45 -12.34
C GLU A 192 6.12 36.83 -12.21
N PHE A 193 7.44 36.82 -12.18
CA PHE A 193 8.25 38.01 -12.39
C PHE A 193 8.56 38.16 -13.88
N LYS A 194 8.15 39.27 -14.50
CA LYS A 194 8.44 39.52 -15.91
C LYS A 194 9.83 40.16 -16.07
N TYR A 195 10.70 39.51 -16.82
CA TYR A 195 12.02 40.04 -17.19
C TYR A 195 12.24 39.86 -18.70
N ASN A 196 12.50 40.96 -19.41
CA ASN A 196 12.67 40.97 -20.87
C ASN A 196 11.57 40.22 -21.64
N GLY A 197 10.32 40.40 -21.22
CA GLY A 197 9.16 39.75 -21.85
C GLY A 197 8.99 38.26 -21.53
N LYS A 198 9.87 37.66 -20.72
CA LYS A 198 9.72 36.30 -20.21
C LYS A 198 9.14 36.31 -18.80
N SER A 199 8.22 35.40 -18.55
CA SER A 199 7.71 35.12 -17.21
C SER A 199 8.66 34.18 -16.48
N ILE A 200 9.14 34.62 -15.31
CA ILE A 200 10.01 33.84 -14.43
C ILE A 200 9.20 33.44 -13.20
N VAL A 201 9.15 32.14 -12.93
CA VAL A 201 8.41 31.59 -11.79
C VAL A 201 9.06 32.02 -10.48
N LEU A 202 8.25 32.48 -9.53
CA LEU A 202 8.70 32.76 -8.16
C LEU A 202 8.51 31.50 -7.29
N PHE A 203 9.60 31.02 -6.69
CA PHE A 203 9.61 29.93 -5.72
C PHE A 203 10.04 30.49 -4.36
N ASN A 204 9.21 30.31 -3.32
CA ASN A 204 9.42 30.95 -2.02
C ASN A 204 9.73 32.45 -2.12
N SER A 205 8.92 33.15 -2.93
CA SER A 205 9.08 34.59 -3.24
C SER A 205 10.38 34.97 -3.96
N ASN A 206 11.18 34.01 -4.44
CA ASN A 206 12.42 34.25 -5.16
C ASN A 206 12.30 33.81 -6.63
N PRO A 207 12.77 34.62 -7.61
CA PRO A 207 12.83 34.20 -9.01
C PRO A 207 13.64 32.92 -9.18
N SER A 208 13.04 31.89 -9.79
CA SER A 208 13.66 30.59 -9.97
C SER A 208 13.74 30.23 -11.46
N LEU A 209 14.90 30.50 -12.06
CA LEU A 209 15.22 30.01 -13.40
C LEU A 209 15.23 28.47 -13.45
N LEU A 210 15.46 27.82 -12.30
CA LEU A 210 15.45 26.37 -12.20
C LEU A 210 14.05 25.80 -12.41
N LEU A 211 12.98 26.49 -12.00
CA LEU A 211 11.60 26.01 -12.12
C LEU A 211 10.81 26.68 -13.24
N THR A 212 11.32 27.77 -13.80
CA THR A 212 10.71 28.47 -14.94
C THR A 212 10.64 27.55 -16.16
N ASP A 213 9.49 27.48 -16.84
CA ASP A 213 9.25 26.58 -17.97
C ASP A 213 9.36 25.08 -17.63
N ILE A 214 9.41 24.69 -16.35
CA ILE A 214 9.12 23.31 -15.95
C ILE A 214 7.60 23.16 -16.05
N SER A 215 7.12 22.86 -17.27
CA SER A 215 5.80 22.33 -17.62
C SER A 215 4.53 23.07 -17.18
N ASN A 216 4.04 23.95 -18.06
CA ASN A 216 2.59 24.14 -18.31
C ASN A 216 2.13 23.62 -19.68
N SER A 217 3.07 23.36 -20.59
CA SER A 217 2.82 22.73 -21.89
C SER A 217 4.14 22.14 -22.37
N ILE A 218 4.34 20.84 -22.16
CA ILE A 218 5.53 20.16 -22.65
C ILE A 218 5.46 20.19 -24.17
N ASP A 219 6.27 21.07 -24.76
CA ASP A 219 6.67 20.91 -26.15
C ASP A 219 7.49 19.62 -26.22
N ILE A 220 6.83 18.51 -26.58
CA ILE A 220 7.39 17.15 -26.62
C ILE A 220 8.69 17.14 -27.43
N ALA A 221 8.85 18.06 -28.39
CA ALA A 221 10.08 18.24 -29.17
C ALA A 221 11.30 18.63 -28.31
N LYS A 222 11.12 19.36 -27.19
CA LYS A 222 12.23 19.77 -26.31
C LYS A 222 12.71 18.69 -25.35
N THR A 223 11.93 17.63 -25.13
CA THR A 223 12.25 16.57 -24.15
C THR A 223 12.65 15.25 -24.80
N ALA A 224 12.91 15.22 -26.11
CA ALA A 224 13.39 14.01 -26.80
C ALA A 224 14.64 13.40 -26.14
N TYR A 225 15.57 14.24 -25.67
CA TYR A 225 16.77 13.76 -24.96
C TYR A 225 16.45 13.10 -23.61
N VAL A 226 15.36 13.49 -22.93
CA VAL A 226 14.92 12.85 -21.67
C VAL A 226 14.51 11.41 -21.93
N GLN A 227 13.75 11.19 -23.01
CA GLN A 227 13.33 9.84 -23.41
C GLN A 227 14.54 8.98 -23.81
N ASP A 228 15.54 9.57 -24.45
CA ASP A 228 16.76 8.85 -24.80
C ASP A 228 17.57 8.45 -23.56
N ILE A 229 17.63 9.30 -22.52
CA ILE A 229 18.28 8.94 -21.24
C ILE A 229 17.57 7.76 -20.57
N LEU A 230 16.23 7.77 -20.54
CA LEU A 230 15.43 6.74 -19.87
C LEU A 230 15.43 5.38 -20.61
N LYS A 231 15.60 5.38 -21.93
CA LYS A 231 15.62 4.14 -22.75
C LYS A 231 16.88 3.30 -22.58
N VAL A 232 17.99 3.90 -22.18
CA VAL A 232 19.32 3.27 -22.29
C VAL A 232 19.68 2.45 -21.05
N SER A 233 19.15 2.79 -19.87
CA SER A 233 19.60 2.17 -18.62
C SER A 233 18.61 2.31 -17.47
N THR A 234 18.58 1.31 -16.58
CA THR A 234 17.92 1.36 -15.27
C THR A 234 18.62 2.30 -14.28
N THR A 235 19.82 2.77 -14.61
CA THR A 235 20.60 3.70 -13.78
C THR A 235 21.39 4.67 -14.66
N ALA A 236 21.12 5.96 -14.53
CA ALA A 236 21.81 7.02 -15.26
C ALA A 236 22.53 7.96 -14.29
N VAL A 237 23.71 8.43 -14.69
CA VAL A 237 24.50 9.42 -13.93
C VAL A 237 24.65 10.67 -14.78
N VAL A 238 24.16 11.80 -14.27
CA VAL A 238 24.24 13.10 -14.95
C VAL A 238 25.45 13.87 -14.41
N LEU A 239 26.48 14.02 -15.24
CA LEU A 239 27.74 14.69 -14.90
C LEU A 239 27.86 16.05 -15.60
N GLY A 240 28.60 16.97 -14.99
CA GLY A 240 28.81 18.31 -15.55
C GLY A 240 29.33 19.30 -14.50
N SER A 241 29.93 20.40 -14.96
CA SER A 241 30.44 21.48 -14.09
C SER A 241 29.33 22.16 -13.27
N SER A 242 29.68 22.94 -12.25
CA SER A 242 28.68 23.74 -11.51
C SER A 242 27.96 24.70 -12.48
N GLY A 243 26.63 24.81 -12.36
CA GLY A 243 25.81 25.64 -13.25
C GLY A 243 25.46 25.03 -14.62
N SER A 244 25.99 23.86 -14.99
CA SER A 244 25.71 23.20 -16.29
C SER A 244 24.29 22.65 -16.47
N GLY A 245 23.37 22.87 -15.53
CA GLY A 245 21.98 22.41 -15.66
C GLY A 245 21.69 20.97 -15.21
N LYS A 246 22.58 20.31 -14.47
CA LYS A 246 22.36 18.95 -13.95
C LYS A 246 21.04 18.79 -13.17
N THR A 247 20.83 19.65 -12.18
CA THR A 247 19.60 19.63 -11.37
C THR A 247 18.38 19.90 -12.25
N ARG A 248 18.46 20.88 -13.16
CA ARG A 248 17.39 21.18 -14.12
C ARG A 248 17.00 19.95 -14.94
N THR A 249 17.98 19.23 -15.46
CA THR A 249 17.79 17.99 -16.22
C THR A 249 17.00 16.95 -15.41
N ILE A 250 17.36 16.73 -14.15
CA ILE A 250 16.67 15.78 -13.26
C ILE A 250 15.22 16.23 -13.00
N LEU A 251 14.99 17.52 -12.79
CA LEU A 251 13.64 18.05 -12.56
C LEU A 251 12.77 17.94 -13.82
N GLU A 252 13.32 18.16 -15.02
CA GLU A 252 12.60 17.98 -16.28
C GLU A 252 12.22 16.51 -16.51
N ILE A 253 13.11 15.58 -16.16
CA ILE A 253 12.82 14.13 -16.18
C ILE A 253 11.65 13.83 -15.22
N LEU A 254 11.71 14.32 -13.98
CA LEU A 254 10.68 14.03 -12.97
C LEU A 254 9.35 14.77 -13.21
N ALA A 255 9.37 15.89 -13.92
CA ALA A 255 8.16 16.61 -14.31
C ALA A 255 7.42 15.94 -15.48
N THR A 256 8.14 15.14 -16.28
CA THR A 256 7.57 14.36 -17.40
C THR A 256 7.25 12.93 -17.01
N THR A 257 8.03 12.36 -16.09
CA THR A 257 7.92 10.97 -15.62
C THR A 257 7.79 10.97 -14.10
N ALA A 258 6.66 10.50 -13.58
CA ALA A 258 6.42 10.50 -12.14
C ALA A 258 7.49 9.65 -11.41
N GLY A 259 8.18 10.26 -10.45
CA GLY A 259 9.23 9.60 -9.69
C GLY A 259 9.54 10.31 -8.38
N PHE A 260 10.54 9.81 -7.65
CA PHE A 260 10.90 10.35 -6.33
C PHE A 260 12.18 11.19 -6.40
N TYR A 261 12.10 12.39 -5.84
CA TYR A 261 13.22 13.31 -5.70
C TYR A 261 13.79 13.25 -4.28
N PHE A 262 15.11 13.06 -4.20
CA PHE A 262 15.88 13.07 -2.96
C PHE A 262 17.01 14.09 -3.10
N SER A 263 17.08 15.03 -2.17
CA SER A 263 18.09 16.09 -2.15
C SER A 263 19.13 15.78 -1.09
N THR A 264 20.42 15.88 -1.42
CA THR A 264 21.51 15.63 -0.45
C THR A 264 22.21 16.91 0.01
N ARG A 265 21.87 18.07 -0.56
CA ARG A 265 22.61 19.32 -0.37
C ARG A 265 22.08 20.08 0.85
N GLN A 266 22.98 20.50 1.74
CA GLN A 266 22.66 21.28 2.95
C GLN A 266 22.75 22.81 2.74
N GLU A 267 23.57 23.26 1.78
CA GLU A 267 24.01 24.66 1.67
C GLU A 267 23.76 25.22 0.25
N ALA A 268 22.50 25.40 -0.11
CA ALA A 268 22.11 26.20 -1.26
C ALA A 268 21.33 27.42 -0.78
N PRO A 269 21.45 28.59 -1.46
CA PRO A 269 20.69 29.78 -1.10
C PRO A 269 19.16 29.56 -1.17
N VAL A 270 18.71 28.53 -1.89
CA VAL A 270 17.33 28.06 -1.90
C VAL A 270 17.34 26.57 -1.54
N LYS A 271 16.70 26.22 -0.42
CA LYS A 271 16.47 24.83 -0.05
C LYS A 271 15.42 24.25 -1.01
N LEU A 272 15.82 23.24 -1.76
CA LEU A 272 14.95 22.52 -2.69
C LEU A 272 14.88 21.07 -2.23
N GLY A 273 13.65 20.60 -2.01
CA GLY A 273 13.39 19.26 -1.56
C GLY A 273 13.14 19.15 -0.07
N SER A 274 12.64 17.99 0.33
CA SER A 274 12.70 17.53 1.72
C SER A 274 14.13 17.48 2.26
N THR A 275 14.23 17.64 3.57
CA THR A 275 15.43 17.56 4.41
C THR A 275 15.70 16.15 4.96
N ASP A 276 14.85 15.19 4.60
CA ASP A 276 14.84 13.82 5.12
C ASP A 276 16.17 13.05 4.92
N MET A 277 16.83 13.21 3.77
CA MET A 277 18.15 12.66 3.48
C MET A 277 19.25 13.30 4.34
N GLN A 278 19.19 14.60 4.57
CA GLN A 278 20.15 15.34 5.40
C GLN A 278 20.02 14.91 6.87
N GLU A 279 18.79 14.80 7.36
CA GLU A 279 18.49 14.28 8.69
C GLU A 279 18.89 12.80 8.84
N MET A 280 18.77 12.02 7.77
CA MET A 280 19.33 10.67 7.71
C MET A 280 20.87 10.72 7.85
N PHE A 281 21.59 11.50 7.05
CA PHE A 281 23.05 11.53 7.10
C PHE A 281 23.58 11.96 8.46
N LYS A 282 22.94 12.97 9.08
CA LYS A 282 23.26 13.40 10.44
C LYS A 282 23.14 12.22 11.42
N LYS A 283 21.98 11.54 11.41
CA LYS A 283 21.71 10.43 12.34
C LYS A 283 22.54 9.17 12.04
N LEU A 284 22.89 8.94 10.77
CA LEU A 284 23.81 7.87 10.40
C LEU A 284 25.19 8.18 10.94
N SER A 285 25.72 9.40 10.75
CA SER A 285 27.05 9.77 11.22
C SER A 285 27.27 9.56 12.72
N GLU A 286 26.21 9.70 13.52
CA GLU A 286 26.21 9.44 14.96
C GLU A 286 26.26 7.94 15.34
N LYS A 287 25.88 7.06 14.41
CA LYS A 287 25.72 5.61 14.62
C LYS A 287 26.72 4.74 13.85
N LEU A 288 27.42 5.31 12.87
CA LEU A 288 28.38 4.55 12.06
C LEU A 288 29.53 4.05 12.93
N ILE A 289 29.80 2.75 12.85
CA ILE A 289 30.92 2.11 13.57
C ILE A 289 32.14 2.13 12.64
N PRO A 290 33.28 2.70 13.07
CA PRO A 290 34.50 2.67 12.26
C PRO A 290 34.88 1.24 11.86
N GLN A 291 35.18 1.03 10.58
CA GLN A 291 35.59 -0.24 9.98
C GLN A 291 34.55 -1.39 9.96
N ASP A 292 33.32 -1.18 10.45
CA ASP A 292 32.23 -2.15 10.26
C ASP A 292 31.35 -1.79 9.06
N TYR A 293 31.88 -1.99 7.86
CA TYR A 293 31.19 -1.66 6.61
C TYR A 293 29.86 -2.40 6.46
N LYS A 294 29.79 -3.65 6.92
CA LYS A 294 28.60 -4.51 6.74
C LYS A 294 27.44 -4.04 7.61
N GLU A 295 27.71 -3.70 8.86
CA GLU A 295 26.65 -3.20 9.74
C GLU A 295 26.22 -1.77 9.35
N ASN A 296 27.18 -0.94 8.96
CA ASN A 296 26.91 0.40 8.44
C ASN A 296 26.02 0.37 7.18
N GLU A 297 26.27 -0.57 6.26
CA GLU A 297 25.46 -0.75 5.06
C GLU A 297 24.02 -1.17 5.41
N LYS A 298 23.82 -2.06 6.39
CA LYS A 298 22.48 -2.42 6.86
C LYS A 298 21.75 -1.21 7.44
N TYR A 299 22.42 -0.41 8.26
CA TYR A 299 21.83 0.81 8.81
C TYR A 299 21.47 1.81 7.71
N ALA A 300 22.37 2.07 6.76
CA ALA A 300 22.10 2.97 5.64
C ALA A 300 20.93 2.49 4.78
N THR A 301 20.92 1.20 4.44
CA THR A 301 19.84 0.56 3.67
C THR A 301 18.50 0.70 4.37
N ARG A 302 18.47 0.43 5.69
CA ARG A 302 17.27 0.55 6.51
C ARG A 302 16.71 1.96 6.49
N TYR A 303 17.56 2.97 6.67
CA TYR A 303 17.12 4.37 6.63
C TYR A 303 16.60 4.75 5.25
N TYR A 304 17.29 4.35 4.19
CA TYR A 304 16.86 4.62 2.82
C TYR A 304 15.48 3.98 2.53
N TYR A 305 15.24 2.78 3.02
CA TYR A 305 13.93 2.13 2.91
C TYR A 305 12.83 2.91 3.64
N CYS A 306 13.10 3.52 4.79
CA CYS A 306 12.13 4.39 5.46
C CYS A 306 11.81 5.66 4.63
N LEU A 307 12.82 6.25 3.96
CA LEU A 307 12.63 7.40 3.08
C LEU A 307 11.76 7.05 1.87
N LEU A 308 12.05 5.93 1.21
CA LEU A 308 11.22 5.40 0.12
C LEU A 308 9.80 5.11 0.60
N ALA A 309 9.67 4.53 1.79
CA ALA A 309 8.36 4.18 2.33
C ALA A 309 7.50 5.43 2.58
N ALA A 310 8.11 6.51 3.06
CA ALA A 310 7.45 7.81 3.20
C ALA A 310 6.98 8.37 1.85
N ARG A 311 7.79 8.28 0.80
CA ARG A 311 7.40 8.72 -0.56
C ARG A 311 6.22 7.91 -1.10
N PHE A 312 6.29 6.58 -1.03
CA PHE A 312 5.19 5.71 -1.45
C PHE A 312 3.94 5.95 -0.61
N PHE A 313 4.07 6.13 0.70
CA PHE A 313 2.94 6.36 1.58
C PHE A 313 2.22 7.64 1.18
N MET A 314 2.94 8.76 1.05
CA MET A 314 2.37 10.02 0.61
C MET A 314 1.70 9.88 -0.77
N ALA A 315 2.41 9.27 -1.73
CA ALA A 315 1.88 9.14 -3.08
C ALA A 315 0.61 8.26 -3.11
N SER A 316 0.54 7.18 -2.32
CA SER A 316 -0.64 6.31 -2.24
C SER A 316 -1.88 7.00 -1.66
N HIS A 317 -1.72 8.07 -0.88
CA HIS A 317 -2.84 8.85 -0.33
C HIS A 317 -3.22 10.00 -1.26
N ILE A 318 -2.23 10.62 -1.90
CA ILE A 318 -2.46 11.73 -2.82
C ILE A 318 -3.01 11.24 -4.16
N TRP A 319 -2.47 10.19 -4.76
CA TRP A 319 -2.85 9.81 -6.14
C TRP A 319 -4.34 9.46 -6.30
N PRO A 320 -4.97 8.67 -5.40
CA PRO A 320 -6.38 8.30 -5.54
C PRO A 320 -7.34 9.46 -5.27
N GLU A 321 -7.02 10.36 -4.33
CA GLU A 321 -7.89 11.49 -4.00
C GLU A 321 -7.89 12.56 -5.10
N PHE A 322 -6.86 12.59 -5.93
CA PHE A 322 -6.69 13.59 -6.97
C PHE A 322 -6.77 12.95 -8.33
N LYS A 323 -7.97 13.02 -8.93
CA LYS A 323 -8.23 12.51 -10.30
C LYS A 323 -7.24 12.99 -11.38
N ASN A 324 -6.39 14.00 -11.13
CA ASN A 324 -5.51 14.63 -12.12
C ASN A 324 -4.14 15.13 -11.58
N ILE A 325 -3.52 14.50 -10.56
CA ILE A 325 -2.11 14.85 -10.25
C ILE A 325 -1.22 14.25 -11.33
N ASN A 326 -0.53 15.12 -12.07
CA ASN A 326 0.47 14.71 -13.05
C ASN A 326 1.87 14.67 -12.41
N ALA A 327 2.85 14.18 -13.16
CA ALA A 327 4.24 14.09 -12.72
C ALA A 327 4.82 15.44 -12.24
N HIS A 328 4.45 16.54 -12.91
CA HIS A 328 4.86 17.89 -12.52
C HIS A 328 4.31 18.29 -11.14
N ASN A 329 3.01 18.09 -10.88
CA ASN A 329 2.41 18.40 -9.59
C ASN A 329 3.06 17.58 -8.46
N TRP A 330 3.32 16.30 -8.72
CA TRP A 330 4.01 15.42 -7.78
C TRP A 330 5.45 15.87 -7.49
N LEU A 331 6.17 16.37 -8.50
CA LEU A 331 7.50 16.92 -8.31
C LEU A 331 7.47 18.16 -7.40
N LEU A 332 6.54 19.09 -7.64
CA LEU A 332 6.46 20.34 -6.86
C LEU A 332 6.24 20.09 -5.35
N ILE A 333 5.37 19.13 -5.00
CA ILE A 333 5.15 18.72 -3.60
C ILE A 333 6.44 18.23 -2.96
N GLN A 334 7.27 17.51 -3.73
CA GLN A 334 8.57 17.02 -3.24
C GLN A 334 9.61 18.11 -3.12
N LEU A 335 9.54 19.18 -3.93
CA LEU A 335 10.47 20.31 -3.91
C LEU A 335 10.20 21.33 -2.80
N ASP A 336 8.93 21.48 -2.41
CA ASP A 336 8.52 22.41 -1.35
C ASP A 336 7.52 21.77 -0.37
N PRO A 337 7.93 20.72 0.37
CA PRO A 337 7.02 20.08 1.30
C PRO A 337 6.52 21.04 2.38
N GLU A 338 7.28 22.07 2.75
CA GLU A 338 6.85 23.07 3.72
C GLU A 338 5.71 23.94 3.20
N GLY A 339 5.87 24.53 2.01
CA GLY A 339 4.83 25.38 1.41
C GLY A 339 3.58 24.61 0.99
N PHE A 340 3.72 23.33 0.65
CA PHE A 340 2.57 22.48 0.33
C PHE A 340 1.94 21.84 1.58
N CYS A 341 2.72 21.29 2.52
CA CYS A 341 2.19 20.44 3.60
C CYS A 341 2.29 21.03 5.01
N ASN A 342 2.57 22.34 5.16
CA ASN A 342 2.81 23.00 6.45
C ASN A 342 3.91 22.31 7.28
N GLY A 343 4.99 21.95 6.60
CA GLY A 343 6.18 21.34 7.17
C GLY A 343 6.69 20.17 6.34
N ASP A 344 7.88 19.68 6.67
CA ASP A 344 8.49 18.55 5.98
C ASP A 344 7.80 17.22 6.34
N VAL A 345 6.68 16.93 5.66
CA VAL A 345 5.89 15.71 5.88
C VAL A 345 6.71 14.45 5.62
N PHE A 346 7.65 14.52 4.67
CA PHE A 346 8.47 13.40 4.26
C PHE A 346 9.45 12.97 5.35
N ASP A 347 10.15 13.91 6.00
CA ASP A 347 11.01 13.59 7.14
C ASP A 347 10.19 13.02 8.31
N LYS A 348 9.05 13.64 8.63
CA LYS A 348 8.16 13.17 9.70
C LYS A 348 7.66 11.75 9.47
N LEU A 349 7.21 11.44 8.25
CA LEU A 349 6.77 10.10 7.88
C LEU A 349 7.92 9.10 7.91
N ALA A 350 9.09 9.46 7.36
CA ALA A 350 10.26 8.60 7.36
C ALA A 350 10.68 8.25 8.79
N LEU A 351 10.56 9.18 9.74
CA LEU A 351 10.78 8.92 11.17
C LEU A 351 9.81 7.87 11.72
N GLN A 352 8.52 7.94 11.38
CA GLN A 352 7.56 6.91 11.82
C GLN A 352 7.90 5.53 11.28
N PHE A 353 8.25 5.43 10.00
CA PHE A 353 8.64 4.16 9.39
C PHE A 353 9.87 3.52 10.01
N ARG A 354 10.69 4.25 10.79
CA ARG A 354 11.81 3.66 11.53
C ARG A 354 11.38 2.71 12.63
N HIS A 355 10.19 2.93 13.20
CA HIS A 355 9.62 2.09 14.24
C HIS A 355 9.01 0.77 13.72
N MET A 356 8.84 0.65 12.40
CA MET A 356 8.31 -0.55 11.76
C MET A 356 9.34 -1.70 11.80
N ASP A 357 8.92 -2.95 11.92
CA ASP A 357 9.84 -4.09 11.76
C ASP A 357 10.50 -4.06 10.36
N PRO A 358 11.81 -4.40 10.23
CA PRO A 358 12.49 -4.41 8.94
C PRO A 358 11.84 -5.30 7.87
N ASN A 359 11.31 -6.47 8.24
CA ASN A 359 10.68 -7.38 7.28
C ASN A 359 9.33 -6.81 6.82
N ASN A 360 8.55 -6.25 7.74
CA ASN A 360 7.30 -5.57 7.40
C ASN A 360 7.54 -4.39 6.46
N LEU A 361 8.58 -3.60 6.70
CA LEU A 361 8.92 -2.44 5.88
C LEU A 361 9.38 -2.84 4.47
N GLN A 362 10.16 -3.93 4.36
CA GLN A 362 10.49 -4.52 3.06
C GLN A 362 9.25 -5.06 2.32
N SER A 363 8.36 -5.75 3.02
CA SER A 363 7.09 -6.26 2.46
C SER A 363 6.20 -5.12 1.96
N TYR A 364 6.11 -4.03 2.73
CA TYR A 364 5.44 -2.80 2.34
C TYR A 364 6.02 -2.21 1.07
N LEU A 365 7.34 -1.98 1.03
CA LEU A 365 7.99 -1.41 -0.15
C LEU A 365 7.79 -2.27 -1.39
N LYS A 366 7.91 -3.60 -1.27
CA LYS A 366 7.66 -4.53 -2.38
C LYS A 366 6.23 -4.43 -2.89
N THR A 367 5.26 -4.34 -1.98
CA THR A 367 3.84 -4.19 -2.32
C THR A 367 3.59 -2.87 -3.04
N GLN A 368 4.13 -1.76 -2.51
CA GLN A 368 3.93 -0.43 -3.10
C GLN A 368 4.63 -0.30 -4.45
N LEU A 369 5.83 -0.87 -4.59
CA LEU A 369 6.55 -0.86 -5.86
C LEU A 369 5.75 -1.57 -6.95
N ASN A 370 5.22 -2.76 -6.66
CA ASN A 370 4.38 -3.50 -7.61
C ASN A 370 3.11 -2.71 -8.01
N ARG A 371 2.49 -2.02 -7.05
CA ARG A 371 1.33 -1.15 -7.32
C ARG A 371 1.72 0.02 -8.22
N TRP A 372 2.84 0.65 -7.93
CA TRP A 372 3.35 1.78 -8.71
C TRP A 372 3.65 1.39 -10.14
N THR A 373 4.39 0.28 -10.35
CA THR A 373 4.74 -0.20 -11.69
C THR A 373 3.55 -0.66 -12.52
N ASN A 374 2.45 -1.05 -11.89
CA ASN A 374 1.23 -1.43 -12.61
C ASN A 374 0.31 -0.23 -12.89
N ALA A 375 0.50 0.89 -12.19
CA ALA A 375 -0.31 2.10 -12.34
C ALA A 375 0.29 3.11 -13.34
N THR A 376 1.61 3.07 -13.56
CA THR A 376 2.35 3.86 -14.54
C THR A 376 2.64 3.03 -15.78
#